data_AF-A0ABD1CNC1-F1
#
_entry.id   AF-A0ABD1CNC1-F1
#
_cell.length_a   1.000
_cell.length_b   1.000
_cell.length_c   1.000
_cell.angle_alpha   90.00
_cell.angle_beta   90.00
_cell.angle_gamma   90.00
#
_symmetry.space_group_name_H-M   'P 1'
#
loop_
_entity.id
_entity.type
_entity.pdbx_description
1 polymer ?
#
loop_
_entity_poly.entity_id
_entity_poly.type
_entity_poly.pdbx_seq_one_letter_code
_entity_poly.pdbx_strand_id
1 'polypeptide(L)'
;APRNSIGGSWLWDYIRLYELDQVMRQTDVVFSTILTAIGEGKKLTDEQKTLIESRFKSVEDCQREAPNAVWLFHQNVDVDRFNREALSGLEGLDYPCCLYYELKNPSHLSCIDP
;
A
#
# COMPACT_ATOMS: atom_id res chain seq x y z
N ALA A 1 -28.16 -19.44 -21.44
CA ALA A 1 -28.02 -19.05 -20.02
C ALA A 1 -27.48 -20.24 -19.22
N PRO A 2 -26.89 -20.10 -18.02
CA PRO A 2 -25.99 -19.05 -17.48
C PRO A 2 -24.85 -19.64 -16.58
N ARG A 3 -23.92 -18.82 -16.06
CA ARG A 3 -23.19 -19.12 -14.80
C ARG A 3 -22.86 -17.82 -14.04
N ASN A 4 -23.61 -17.60 -12.96
CA ASN A 4 -23.37 -16.65 -11.84
C ASN A 4 -23.73 -15.17 -12.07
N SER A 5 -25.01 -14.82 -12.00
CA SER A 5 -25.51 -13.45 -11.78
C SER A 5 -26.14 -13.26 -10.40
N ILE A 6 -25.62 -13.95 -9.37
CA ILE A 6 -25.96 -13.65 -7.98
C ILE A 6 -25.16 -12.40 -7.63
N GLY A 7 -25.72 -11.23 -7.91
CA GLY A 7 -25.05 -9.94 -7.68
C GLY A 7 -25.28 -8.88 -8.76
N GLY A 8 -26.40 -8.92 -9.49
CA GLY A 8 -26.80 -7.79 -10.32
C GLY A 8 -27.11 -6.54 -9.47
N SER A 9 -27.11 -5.37 -10.13
CA SER A 9 -27.43 -4.03 -9.59
C SER A 9 -28.50 -3.99 -8.50
N TRP A 10 -29.53 -4.84 -8.61
CA TRP A 10 -30.65 -4.91 -7.68
C TRP A 10 -30.27 -5.09 -6.22
N LEU A 11 -29.16 -5.78 -5.90
CA LEU A 11 -28.71 -5.94 -4.51
C LEU A 11 -28.22 -4.63 -3.89
N TRP A 12 -27.64 -3.74 -4.70
CA TRP A 12 -27.17 -2.43 -4.26
C TRP A 12 -28.33 -1.48 -3.93
N ASP A 13 -29.48 -1.65 -4.57
CA ASP A 13 -30.69 -0.84 -4.32
C ASP A 13 -31.28 -1.05 -2.92
N TYR A 14 -31.01 -2.19 -2.28
CA TYR A 14 -31.48 -2.49 -0.92
C TYR A 14 -30.51 -2.03 0.18
N ILE A 15 -29.31 -1.56 -0.19
CA ILE A 15 -28.32 -1.10 0.77
C ILE A 15 -28.59 0.36 1.11
N ARG A 16 -28.71 0.65 2.40
CA ARG A 16 -28.76 2.02 2.89
C ARG A 16 -27.35 2.58 2.98
N LEU A 17 -27.09 3.65 2.24
CA LEU A 17 -25.87 4.41 2.36
C LEU A 17 -25.97 5.34 3.57
N TYR A 18 -24.99 5.25 4.46
CA TYR A 18 -24.79 6.19 5.56
C TYR A 18 -23.40 6.80 5.41
N GLU A 19 -23.35 8.06 4.99
CA GLU A 19 -22.10 8.77 4.80
C GLU A 19 -21.55 9.24 6.14
N LEU A 20 -20.25 9.04 6.34
CA LEU A 20 -19.51 9.62 7.44
C LEU A 20 -18.88 10.92 6.95
N ASP A 21 -19.15 12.02 7.64
CA ASP A 21 -18.70 13.37 7.26
C ASP A 21 -17.39 13.78 7.95
N GLN A 22 -16.99 13.07 9.00
CA GLN A 22 -15.84 13.43 9.81
C GLN A 22 -14.61 12.56 9.54
N VAL A 23 -13.49 13.22 9.23
CA VAL A 23 -12.18 12.58 9.12
C VAL A 23 -11.54 12.46 10.50
N MET A 24 -11.27 11.22 10.93
CA MET A 24 -10.70 10.91 12.26
C MET A 24 -9.23 10.47 12.23
N ARG A 25 -8.65 10.29 11.03
CA ARG A 25 -7.28 9.74 10.87
C ARG A 25 -6.19 10.80 10.96
N GLN A 26 -6.47 12.02 10.51
CA GLN A 26 -5.52 13.12 10.46
C GLN A 26 -5.95 14.25 11.41
N THR A 27 -5.04 14.71 12.27
CA THR A 27 -5.29 15.86 13.17
C THR A 27 -5.27 17.20 12.43
N ASP A 28 -4.53 17.29 11.31
CA ASP A 28 -4.44 18.50 10.47
C ASP A 28 -5.60 18.54 9.47
N VAL A 29 -6.56 19.43 9.74
CA VAL A 29 -7.78 19.63 8.95
C VAL A 29 -7.48 20.14 7.53
N VAL A 30 -6.45 20.97 7.37
CA VAL A 30 -6.09 21.52 6.05
C VAL A 30 -5.53 20.39 5.19
N PHE A 31 -4.65 19.57 5.77
CA PHE A 31 -4.08 18.43 5.08
C PHE A 31 -5.12 17.36 4.76
N SER A 32 -6.03 17.05 5.69
CA SER A 32 -7.11 16.09 5.45
C SER A 32 -8.03 16.53 4.32
N THR A 33 -8.35 17.83 4.25
CA THR A 33 -9.18 18.41 3.17
C THR A 33 -8.53 18.21 1.80
N ILE A 34 -7.21 18.40 1.73
CA ILE A 34 -6.46 18.19 0.50
C ILE A 34 -6.43 16.71 0.10
N LEU A 35 -6.26 15.79 1.07
CA LEU A 35 -6.33 14.34 0.80
C LEU A 35 -7.73 13.92 0.31
N THR A 36 -8.80 14.48 0.89
CA THR A 36 -10.17 14.25 0.41
C THR A 36 -10.33 14.74 -1.03
N ALA A 37 -9.83 15.93 -1.37
CA ALA A 37 -9.88 16.45 -2.73
C ALA A 37 -9.15 15.55 -3.74
N ILE A 38 -8.00 14.98 -3.36
CA ILE A 38 -7.30 13.97 -4.18
C ILE A 38 -8.13 12.71 -4.35
N GLY A 39 -8.73 12.20 -3.27
CA GLY A 39 -9.58 11.00 -3.29
C GLY A 39 -10.82 11.16 -4.18
N GLU A 40 -11.37 12.37 -4.26
CA GLU A 40 -12.49 12.72 -5.15
C GLU A 40 -12.05 13.02 -6.60
N GLY A 41 -10.75 13.06 -6.89
CA GLY A 41 -10.20 13.41 -8.21
C GLY A 41 -10.31 14.89 -8.58
N LYS A 42 -10.46 15.78 -7.59
CA LYS A 42 -10.53 17.24 -7.82
C LYS A 42 -9.14 17.80 -8.12
N LYS A 43 -9.09 18.81 -9.01
CA LYS A 43 -7.85 19.54 -9.31
C LYS A 43 -7.46 20.41 -8.11
N LEU A 44 -6.23 20.22 -7.61
CA LEU A 44 -5.68 21.02 -6.53
C LEU A 44 -5.27 22.42 -6.99
N THR A 45 -5.47 23.42 -6.14
CA THR A 45 -4.90 24.77 -6.32
C THR A 45 -3.38 24.73 -6.16
N ASP A 46 -2.69 25.76 -6.64
CA ASP A 46 -1.24 25.81 -6.53
C ASP A 46 -0.77 25.91 -5.07
N GLU A 47 -1.51 26.62 -4.21
CA GLU A 47 -1.27 26.64 -2.75
C GLU A 47 -1.39 25.26 -2.12
N GLN A 48 -2.40 24.47 -2.51
CA GLN A 48 -2.59 23.11 -2.01
C GLN A 48 -1.47 22.16 -2.46
N LYS A 49 -1.00 22.31 -3.71
CA LYS A 49 0.16 21.55 -4.20
C LYS A 49 1.41 21.90 -3.41
N THR A 50 1.69 23.19 -3.22
CA THR A 50 2.83 23.64 -2.41
C THR A 50 2.76 23.07 -0.99
N LEU A 51 1.57 23.01 -0.38
CA LEU A 51 1.41 22.41 0.95
C LEU A 51 1.70 20.91 0.97
N ILE A 52 1.29 20.15 -0.05
CA ILE A 52 1.65 18.72 -0.17
C ILE A 52 3.15 18.56 -0.36
N GLU A 53 3.72 19.29 -1.32
CA GLU A 53 5.12 19.18 -1.71
C GLU A 53 6.06 19.59 -0.56
N SER A 54 5.63 20.51 0.30
CA SER A 54 6.38 20.87 1.52
C SER A 54 6.59 19.71 2.50
N ARG A 55 5.80 18.64 2.39
CA ARG A 55 5.93 17.42 3.19
C ARG A 55 6.77 16.35 2.51
N PHE A 56 7.30 16.61 1.31
CA PHE A 56 8.25 15.71 0.68
C PHE A 56 9.57 15.78 1.43
N LYS A 57 10.02 14.62 1.89
CA LYS A 57 11.25 14.44 2.64
C LYS A 57 12.19 13.58 1.82
N SER A 58 13.49 13.80 1.98
CA SER A 58 14.47 12.91 1.39
C SER A 58 14.44 11.56 2.10
N VAL A 59 15.03 10.55 1.47
CA VAL A 59 15.10 9.19 2.04
C VAL A 59 15.87 9.22 3.37
N GLU A 60 16.96 9.99 3.41
CA GLU A 60 17.82 10.15 4.58
C GLU A 60 17.09 10.84 5.73
N ASP A 61 16.30 11.87 5.44
CA ASP A 61 15.46 12.55 6.43
C ASP A 61 14.43 11.57 7.02
N CYS A 62 13.78 10.77 6.19
CA CYS A 62 12.83 9.75 6.64
C CYS A 62 13.50 8.68 7.52
N GLN A 63 14.68 8.20 7.15
CA GLN A 63 15.44 7.24 7.95
C GLN A 63 15.85 7.81 9.31
N ARG A 64 16.16 9.12 9.38
CA ARG A 64 16.53 9.80 10.63
C ARG A 64 15.31 10.10 11.51
N GLU A 65 14.24 10.64 10.93
CA GLU A 65 13.06 11.14 11.66
C GLU A 65 12.05 10.03 11.98
N ALA A 66 11.95 9.02 11.11
CA ALA A 66 10.98 7.93 11.23
C ALA A 66 11.58 6.59 10.74
N PRO A 67 12.62 6.05 11.42
CA PRO A 67 13.33 4.84 10.98
C PRO A 67 12.43 3.60 10.84
N ASN A 68 11.33 3.55 11.60
CA ASN A 68 10.38 2.44 11.62
C ASN A 68 9.10 2.73 10.80
N ALA A 69 9.12 3.75 9.94
CA ALA A 69 7.97 4.07 9.10
C ALA A 69 7.70 2.95 8.08
N VAL A 70 6.43 2.83 7.69
CA VAL A 70 6.04 1.98 6.56
C VAL A 70 6.27 2.74 5.27
N TRP A 71 7.02 2.13 4.35
CA TRP A 71 7.31 2.69 3.03
C TRP A 71 6.31 2.18 2.00
N LEU A 72 5.72 3.10 1.24
CA LEU A 72 4.79 2.78 0.16
C LEU A 72 5.48 2.95 -1.18
N PHE A 73 5.39 1.94 -2.04
CA PHE A 73 5.99 1.94 -3.37
C PHE A 73 4.94 1.69 -4.44
N HIS A 74 5.23 2.15 -5.66
CA HIS A 74 4.32 1.98 -6.79
C HIS A 74 4.33 0.54 -7.33
N GLN A 75 5.49 -0.13 -7.31
CA GLN A 75 5.66 -1.48 -7.86
C GLN A 75 6.14 -2.46 -6.80
N ASN A 76 5.70 -3.71 -6.93
CA ASN A 76 6.12 -4.79 -6.02
C ASN A 76 7.63 -5.05 -6.07
N VAL A 77 8.27 -4.88 -7.23
CA VAL A 77 9.73 -5.05 -7.36
C VAL A 77 10.51 -4.10 -6.45
N ASP A 78 9.99 -2.88 -6.24
CA ASP A 78 10.60 -1.90 -5.36
C ASP A 78 10.36 -2.23 -3.88
N VAL A 79 9.16 -2.74 -3.55
CA VAL A 79 8.84 -3.28 -2.20
C VAL A 79 9.79 -4.43 -1.85
N ASP A 80 9.93 -5.37 -2.77
CA ASP A 80 10.76 -6.55 -2.62
C ASP A 80 12.24 -6.19 -2.44
N ARG A 81 12.74 -5.25 -3.24
CA ARG A 81 14.11 -4.73 -3.11
C ARG A 81 14.31 -4.09 -1.73
N PHE A 82 13.45 -3.15 -1.35
CA PHE A 82 13.55 -2.45 -0.08
C PHE A 82 13.46 -3.40 1.13
N ASN A 83 12.51 -4.33 1.12
CA ASN A 83 12.33 -5.28 2.22
C ASN A 83 13.53 -6.25 2.34
N ARG A 84 14.09 -6.72 1.23
CA ARG A 84 15.29 -7.57 1.27
C ARG A 84 16.50 -6.82 1.85
N GLU A 85 16.71 -5.58 1.44
CA GLU A 85 17.77 -4.74 2.00
C GLU A 85 17.58 -4.52 3.50
N ALA A 86 16.36 -4.19 3.93
CA ALA A 86 16.02 -3.99 5.34
C ALA A 86 16.22 -5.28 6.18
N LEU A 87 15.83 -6.44 5.64
CA LEU A 87 16.02 -7.74 6.31
C LEU A 87 17.50 -8.13 6.41
N SER A 88 18.31 -7.85 5.36
CA SER A 88 19.74 -8.15 5.36
C SER A 88 20.53 -7.43 6.46
N GLY A 89 20.00 -6.32 6.95
CA GLY A 89 20.59 -5.56 8.07
C GLY A 89 20.19 -6.06 9.46
N LEU A 90 19.33 -7.08 9.56
CA LEU A 90 18.90 -7.64 10.84
C LEU A 90 19.78 -8.82 11.26
N GLU A 91 20.13 -8.89 12.53
CA GLU A 91 20.80 -10.07 13.11
C GLU A 91 19.77 -11.19 13.33
N GLY A 92 19.99 -12.36 12.73
CA GLY A 92 19.12 -13.52 12.89
C GLY A 92 19.43 -14.62 11.88
N LEU A 93 18.90 -15.81 12.13
CA LEU A 93 18.90 -16.90 11.14
C LEU A 93 17.69 -16.75 10.23
N ASP A 94 17.91 -16.71 8.93
CA ASP A 94 16.83 -16.78 7.93
C ASP A 94 16.25 -18.20 7.90
N TYR A 95 14.96 -18.30 8.17
CA TYR A 95 14.21 -19.56 8.04
C TYR A 95 13.33 -19.47 6.79
N PRO A 96 13.74 -20.08 5.65
CA PRO A 96 12.90 -20.10 4.47
C PRO A 96 11.64 -20.92 4.75
N CYS A 97 10.50 -20.25 4.81
CA CYS A 97 9.19 -20.91 4.75
C CYS A 97 8.93 -21.32 3.29
N CYS A 98 9.56 -22.41 2.85
CA CYS A 98 9.24 -22.98 1.55
C CYS A 98 7.75 -23.36 1.52
N LEU A 99 7.02 -22.84 0.54
CA LEU A 99 5.63 -23.22 0.29
C LEU A 99 5.61 -24.74 0.03
N TYR A 100 4.88 -25.47 0.87
CA TYR A 100 4.65 -26.92 0.82
C TYR A 100 4.21 -27.49 -0.56
N TYR A 101 3.96 -26.64 -1.56
CA TYR A 101 3.53 -27.03 -2.90
C TYR A 101 4.64 -27.57 -3.81
N GLU A 102 5.91 -27.20 -3.60
CA GLU A 102 7.02 -27.66 -4.46
C GLU A 102 7.51 -29.08 -4.13
N LEU A 103 7.22 -29.57 -2.92
CA LEU A 103 7.66 -30.90 -2.46
C LEU A 103 6.88 -32.07 -3.08
N LYS A 104 5.84 -31.82 -3.90
CA LYS A 104 5.07 -32.88 -4.57
C LYS A 104 5.45 -33.14 -6.03
N ASN A 105 6.33 -32.34 -6.65
CA ASN A 105 6.79 -32.56 -8.03
C ASN A 105 8.31 -32.34 -8.17
N PRO A 106 9.13 -33.35 -7.84
CA PRO A 106 10.59 -33.24 -7.83
C PRO A 106 11.25 -33.13 -9.23
N SER A 107 10.48 -33.08 -10.33
CA SER A 107 11.03 -33.02 -11.70
C SER A 107 11.28 -31.61 -12.24
N HIS A 108 11.04 -30.56 -11.45
CA HIS A 108 11.26 -29.16 -11.87
C HIS A 108 12.05 -28.34 -10.83
N LEU A 109 12.98 -28.99 -10.12
CA LEU A 109 14.00 -28.32 -9.30
C LEU A 109 15.04 -27.65 -10.21
N SER A 110 14.67 -26.51 -10.78
CA SER A 110 15.63 -25.44 -11.08
C SER A 110 15.22 -24.24 -10.26
N CYS A 111 15.35 -24.38 -8.94
CA CYS A 111 15.45 -23.22 -8.08
C CYS A 111 16.70 -22.46 -8.55
N ILE A 112 16.45 -21.24 -8.99
CA ILE A 112 17.46 -20.26 -9.39
C ILE A 112 18.26 -19.96 -8.13
N ASP A 113 19.49 -20.48 -8.08
CA ASP A 113 20.55 -20.01 -7.20
C ASP A 113 21.06 -18.64 -7.72
N PRO A 114 21.64 -17.81 -6.82
CA PRO A 114 21.66 -16.33 -6.93
C PRO A 114 22.36 -15.72 -8.15
#